data_AF-A0A430K106-F1
#
_entry.id   AF-A0A430K106-F1
#
_cell.length_a   1.000
_cell.length_b   1.000
_cell.length_c   1.000
_cell.angle_alpha   90.00
_cell.angle_beta   90.00
_cell.angle_gamma   90.00
#
_symmetry.space_group_name_H-M   'P 1'
#
loop_
_entity.id
_entity.type
_entity.pdbx_description
1 polymer ?
#
loop_
_entity_poly.entity_id
_entity_poly.type
_entity_poly.pdbx_seq_one_letter_code
_entity_poly.pdbx_strand_id
1 'polypeptide(L)'
;MDESTIEINPSGEIQVVDNGITANKINNDVAGVGLAKNATNGSLEVDTSVLNGSGNITSSDITVTGGTGASFTNVTLTIADNVVTASKIAADAISGGPSGVIAANTISQGDIGDNAIGAAEIQSNAVSSDEIDDDSITDADINSIAAIAGTKINPNFGTQNVITTGTLNAGNTTITGDLTVTNSVTVGATLVHPDYVFQKYYLGTSILNKNYTFNSLTEIEKHVKEKHHLPGVKSAEEIKEQGFWNLGEASRINLEKIEELFLHTIEQEKKIKQLKSDNESLSNELKALKKDMEEIKALLKNNKEQ
;
A
#
# COMPACT_ATOMS: atom_id res chain seq x y z
N MET A 1 -10.08 78.81 -72.83
CA MET A 1 -8.74 78.30 -73.16
C MET A 1 -8.94 77.14 -74.13
N ASP A 2 -7.99 76.89 -75.02
CA ASP A 2 -8.08 75.75 -75.94
C ASP A 2 -8.28 74.46 -75.12
N GLU A 3 -9.31 73.69 -75.43
CA GLU A 3 -9.63 72.43 -74.74
C GLU A 3 -9.00 71.22 -75.45
N SER A 4 -8.11 71.45 -76.42
CA SER A 4 -7.37 70.40 -77.11
C SER A 4 -6.57 69.53 -76.13
N THR A 5 -6.67 68.20 -76.29
CA THR A 5 -5.92 67.23 -75.47
C THR A 5 -4.51 67.01 -76.02
N ILE A 6 -4.31 67.36 -77.29
CA ILE A 6 -3.10 67.07 -78.05
C ILE A 6 -2.64 68.37 -78.70
N GLU A 7 -1.36 68.69 -78.55
CA GLU A 7 -0.67 69.80 -79.22
C GLU A 7 0.57 69.31 -79.96
N ILE A 8 1.11 70.14 -80.85
CA ILE A 8 2.43 69.93 -81.44
C ILE A 8 3.42 70.79 -80.66
N ASN A 9 4.40 70.15 -80.04
CA ASN A 9 5.39 70.85 -79.23
C ASN A 9 6.34 71.71 -80.09
N PRO A 10 7.12 72.62 -79.51
CA PRO A 10 8.04 73.49 -80.26
C PRO A 10 9.10 72.74 -81.09
N SER A 11 9.36 71.46 -80.78
CA SER A 11 10.22 70.55 -81.54
C SER A 11 9.51 69.80 -82.68
N GLY A 12 8.20 70.02 -82.86
CA GLY A 12 7.41 69.44 -83.95
C GLY A 12 6.79 68.06 -83.65
N GLU A 13 6.83 67.60 -82.41
CA GLU A 13 6.28 66.30 -82.00
C GLU A 13 4.86 66.43 -81.44
N ILE A 14 4.01 65.45 -81.72
CA ILE A 14 2.67 65.35 -81.14
C ILE A 14 2.81 64.97 -79.66
N GLN A 15 2.28 65.80 -78.76
CA GLN A 15 2.26 65.52 -77.34
C GLN A 15 0.88 65.77 -76.73
N VAL A 16 0.65 65.20 -75.55
CA VAL A 16 -0.50 65.55 -74.73
C VAL A 16 -0.17 66.87 -74.02
N VAL A 17 -1.10 67.83 -74.07
CA VAL A 17 -0.94 69.09 -73.33
C VAL A 17 -0.81 68.78 -71.84
N ASP A 18 0.04 69.49 -71.10
CA ASP A 18 0.11 69.34 -69.65
C ASP A 18 -1.28 69.54 -69.01
N ASN A 19 -1.72 68.57 -68.21
CA ASN A 19 -3.08 68.50 -67.65
C ASN A 19 -4.22 68.46 -68.70
N GLY A 20 -3.90 68.15 -69.95
CA GLY A 20 -4.82 68.08 -71.08
C GLY A 20 -5.84 66.94 -70.97
N ILE A 21 -5.57 65.90 -70.17
CA ILE A 21 -6.51 64.84 -69.82
C ILE A 21 -7.14 65.20 -68.47
N THR A 22 -8.39 65.69 -68.51
CA THR A 22 -9.17 66.05 -67.33
C THR A 22 -10.15 64.94 -66.95
N ALA A 23 -10.74 65.00 -65.75
CA ALA A 23 -11.72 64.02 -65.25
C ALA A 23 -12.90 63.77 -66.21
N ASN A 24 -13.30 64.80 -66.98
CA ASN A 24 -14.39 64.71 -67.94
C ASN A 24 -13.98 64.04 -69.26
N LYS A 25 -12.68 64.00 -69.56
CA LYS A 25 -12.14 63.41 -70.79
C LYS A 25 -11.85 61.90 -70.67
N ILE A 26 -11.82 61.37 -69.44
CA ILE A 26 -11.71 59.93 -69.18
C ILE A 26 -13.12 59.33 -69.23
N ASN A 27 -13.40 58.52 -70.26
CA ASN A 27 -14.66 57.80 -70.38
C ASN A 27 -14.81 56.81 -69.20
N ASN A 28 -16.03 56.67 -68.68
CA ASN A 28 -16.32 55.73 -67.60
C ASN A 28 -15.98 54.28 -67.99
N ASP A 29 -16.06 53.94 -69.29
CA ASP A 29 -15.69 52.61 -69.80
C ASP A 29 -14.19 52.31 -69.71
N VAL A 30 -13.34 53.32 -69.47
CA VAL A 30 -11.90 53.13 -69.24
C VAL A 30 -11.64 52.56 -67.84
N ALA A 31 -12.54 52.82 -66.89
CA ALA A 31 -12.52 52.21 -65.57
C ALA A 31 -13.05 50.77 -65.69
N GLY A 32 -12.16 49.83 -65.97
CA GLY A 32 -12.50 48.40 -66.02
C GLY A 32 -12.95 47.86 -64.67
N VAL A 33 -13.31 46.58 -64.61
CA VAL A 33 -13.68 45.91 -63.35
C VAL A 33 -12.55 46.04 -62.32
N GLY A 34 -12.87 46.61 -61.15
CA GLY A 34 -11.90 46.83 -60.07
C GLY A 34 -11.34 48.24 -59.97
N LEU A 35 -11.64 49.13 -60.94
CA LEU A 35 -11.27 50.55 -60.89
C LEU A 35 -12.52 51.43 -60.96
N ALA A 36 -12.54 52.51 -60.19
CA ALA A 36 -13.55 53.56 -60.27
C ALA A 36 -12.87 54.90 -60.57
N LYS A 37 -13.48 55.70 -61.45
CA LYS A 37 -13.01 57.07 -61.69
C LYS A 37 -13.43 57.97 -60.52
N ASN A 38 -12.46 58.58 -59.85
CA ASN A 38 -12.71 59.61 -58.85
C ASN A 38 -13.34 60.83 -59.53
N ALA A 39 -14.56 61.17 -59.14
CA ALA A 39 -15.34 62.23 -59.75
C ALA A 39 -14.75 63.64 -59.56
N THR A 40 -13.86 63.83 -58.58
CA THR A 40 -13.29 65.13 -58.22
C THR A 40 -12.03 65.46 -59.00
N ASN A 41 -11.14 64.47 -59.20
CA ASN A 41 -9.82 64.69 -59.80
C ASN A 41 -9.57 63.85 -61.07
N GLY A 42 -10.48 62.93 -61.43
CA GLY A 42 -10.35 62.09 -62.62
C GLY A 42 -9.42 60.89 -62.46
N SER A 43 -8.79 60.70 -61.29
CA SER A 43 -7.95 59.54 -61.00
C SER A 43 -8.72 58.24 -61.15
N LEU A 44 -8.09 57.19 -61.66
CA LEU A 44 -8.61 55.83 -61.55
C LEU A 44 -8.15 55.25 -60.21
N GLU A 45 -9.09 55.06 -59.29
CA GLU A 45 -8.85 54.49 -57.98
C GLU A 45 -9.33 53.05 -57.94
N VAL A 46 -8.75 52.24 -57.07
CA VAL A 46 -9.21 50.87 -56.86
C VAL A 46 -10.58 50.91 -56.18
N ASP A 47 -11.57 50.28 -56.80
CA ASP A 47 -12.89 50.12 -56.21
C ASP A 47 -12.91 48.90 -55.29
N THR A 48 -12.67 49.15 -54.00
CA THR A 48 -12.67 48.10 -52.98
C THR A 48 -14.01 47.42 -52.78
N SER A 49 -15.11 47.98 -53.29
CA SER A 49 -16.45 47.38 -53.17
C SER A 49 -16.68 46.21 -54.13
N VAL A 50 -15.91 46.16 -55.23
CA VAL A 50 -15.98 45.09 -56.25
C VAL A 50 -14.86 44.06 -56.12
N LEU A 51 -13.97 44.20 -55.13
CA LEU A 51 -12.91 43.25 -54.83
C LEU A 51 -13.46 42.04 -54.05
N ASN A 52 -14.07 41.10 -54.77
CA ASN A 52 -14.44 39.79 -54.25
C ASN A 52 -13.34 38.76 -54.55
N GLY A 53 -12.21 38.84 -53.84
CA GLY A 53 -11.15 37.84 -53.95
C GLY A 53 -11.62 36.47 -53.47
N SER A 54 -11.93 35.55 -54.38
CA SER A 54 -12.19 34.13 -54.09
C SER A 54 -10.91 33.29 -54.04
N GLY A 55 -9.75 33.93 -54.22
CA GLY A 55 -8.43 33.30 -54.14
C GLY A 55 -7.93 33.20 -52.70
N ASN A 56 -7.06 32.23 -52.45
CA ASN A 56 -6.36 32.10 -51.17
C ASN A 56 -5.35 33.25 -51.00
N ILE A 57 -5.30 33.85 -49.82
CA ILE A 57 -4.17 34.68 -49.39
C ILE A 57 -3.18 33.74 -48.70
N THR A 58 -2.06 33.41 -49.36
CA THR A 58 -1.01 32.56 -48.78
C THR A 58 0.22 33.39 -48.47
N SER A 59 0.66 33.35 -47.22
CA SER A 59 1.96 33.88 -46.77
C SER A 59 2.54 32.90 -45.75
N SER A 60 3.86 32.86 -45.60
CA SER A 60 4.49 32.21 -44.44
C SER A 60 4.08 32.91 -43.15
N ASP A 61 3.85 34.22 -43.23
CA ASP A 61 3.46 35.10 -42.14
C ASP A 61 2.38 36.06 -42.64
N ILE A 62 1.12 35.85 -42.22
CA ILE A 62 0.05 36.82 -42.49
C ILE A 62 -0.07 37.72 -41.26
N THR A 63 0.47 38.93 -41.36
CA THR A 63 0.23 39.98 -40.35
C THR A 63 -0.88 40.90 -40.86
N VAL A 64 -2.07 40.79 -40.28
CA VAL A 64 -3.20 41.69 -40.59
C VAL A 64 -3.14 42.88 -39.64
N THR A 65 -2.84 44.07 -40.15
CA THR A 65 -2.86 45.32 -39.37
C THR A 65 -4.01 46.21 -39.83
N GLY A 66 -4.65 46.91 -38.88
CA GLY A 66 -5.61 47.97 -39.15
C GLY A 66 -4.98 49.35 -38.93
N GLY A 67 -5.54 50.41 -39.54
CA GLY A 67 -5.11 51.79 -39.34
C GLY A 67 -5.18 52.67 -40.60
N THR A 68 -4.89 53.96 -40.44
CA THR A 68 -4.86 54.93 -41.54
C THR A 68 -3.77 54.55 -42.56
N GLY A 69 -4.17 54.15 -43.76
CA GLY A 69 -3.27 53.75 -44.85
C GLY A 69 -3.13 52.23 -45.06
N ALA A 70 -3.82 51.39 -44.28
CA ALA A 70 -3.92 49.96 -44.59
C ALA A 70 -4.84 49.74 -45.80
N SER A 71 -4.47 48.83 -46.72
CA SER A 71 -5.30 48.46 -47.88
C SER A 71 -6.68 47.92 -47.48
N PHE A 72 -6.81 47.43 -46.25
CA PHE A 72 -8.07 46.98 -45.68
C PHE A 72 -8.34 47.76 -44.39
N THR A 73 -9.24 48.74 -44.47
CA THR A 73 -9.52 49.68 -43.37
C THR A 73 -10.30 49.04 -42.23
N ASN A 74 -11.03 47.94 -42.48
CA ASN A 74 -11.66 47.07 -41.47
C ASN A 74 -11.54 45.60 -41.90
N VAL A 75 -10.73 44.80 -41.20
CA VAL A 75 -10.65 43.35 -41.42
C VAL A 75 -11.23 42.62 -40.22
N THR A 76 -12.33 41.90 -40.42
CA THR A 76 -12.82 40.91 -39.47
C THR A 76 -12.34 39.54 -39.92
N LEU A 77 -11.38 38.97 -39.19
CA LEU A 77 -10.94 37.59 -39.43
C LEU A 77 -11.74 36.66 -38.52
N THR A 78 -12.71 35.95 -39.07
CA THR A 78 -13.50 34.95 -38.34
C THR A 78 -12.94 33.56 -38.65
N ILE A 79 -12.46 32.85 -37.63
CA ILE A 79 -12.28 31.41 -37.71
C ILE A 79 -13.63 30.80 -37.38
N ALA A 80 -14.30 30.19 -38.36
CA ALA A 80 -15.58 29.55 -38.10
C ALA A 80 -15.43 28.35 -37.16
N ASP A 81 -16.49 28.02 -36.43
CA ASP A 81 -16.51 26.87 -35.53
C ASP A 81 -16.06 25.60 -36.27
N ASN A 82 -15.26 24.78 -35.59
CA ASN A 82 -14.70 23.53 -36.11
C ASN A 82 -13.73 23.67 -37.30
N VAL A 83 -13.33 24.90 -37.69
CA VAL A 83 -12.33 25.08 -38.75
C VAL A 83 -10.95 24.59 -38.31
N VAL A 84 -10.56 24.78 -37.05
CA VAL A 84 -9.29 24.25 -36.52
C VAL A 84 -9.56 22.83 -36.00
N THR A 85 -9.37 21.85 -36.88
CA THR A 85 -9.46 20.43 -36.51
C THR A 85 -8.09 19.91 -36.08
N ALA A 86 -8.05 18.75 -35.41
CA ALA A 86 -6.80 18.10 -35.02
C ALA A 86 -5.81 17.94 -36.18
N SER A 87 -6.29 17.65 -37.40
CA SER A 87 -5.43 17.49 -38.59
C SER A 87 -4.74 18.79 -39.05
N LYS A 88 -5.22 19.96 -38.62
CA LYS A 88 -4.65 21.27 -38.97
C LYS A 88 -3.69 21.78 -37.90
N ILE A 89 -3.62 21.09 -36.77
CA ILE A 89 -2.64 21.34 -35.72
C ILE A 89 -1.44 20.44 -36.03
N ALA A 90 -0.31 21.03 -36.41
CA ALA A 90 0.91 20.25 -36.60
C ALA A 90 1.37 19.62 -35.29
N ALA A 91 2.14 18.53 -35.35
CA ALA A 91 2.83 18.01 -34.18
C ALA A 91 3.64 19.14 -33.51
N ASP A 92 3.58 19.21 -32.17
CA ASP A 92 4.21 20.25 -31.35
C ASP A 92 3.67 21.69 -31.54
N ALA A 93 2.63 21.90 -32.36
CA ALA A 93 2.02 23.22 -32.55
C ALA A 93 1.26 23.71 -31.30
N ILE A 94 0.76 22.78 -30.48
CA ILE A 94 0.27 23.06 -29.12
C ILE A 94 1.36 22.60 -28.14
N SER A 95 2.50 23.29 -28.18
CA SER A 95 3.55 23.12 -27.17
C SER A 95 3.39 24.19 -26.10
N GLY A 96 3.34 23.78 -24.84
CA GLY A 96 3.27 24.67 -23.66
C GLY A 96 4.55 25.47 -23.40
N GLY A 97 5.22 25.96 -24.43
CA GLY A 97 6.53 26.58 -24.33
C GLY A 97 7.63 25.59 -23.88
N PRO A 98 8.75 26.09 -23.32
CA PRO A 98 9.97 25.31 -23.04
C PRO A 98 9.82 24.14 -22.05
N SER A 99 8.60 23.88 -21.55
CA SER A 99 8.27 22.79 -20.62
C SER A 99 7.10 21.92 -21.09
N GLY A 100 6.57 22.12 -22.30
CA GLY A 100 5.74 21.11 -22.99
C GLY A 100 4.40 20.73 -22.33
N VAL A 101 3.84 21.55 -21.43
CA VAL A 101 2.58 21.23 -20.73
C VAL A 101 1.42 22.07 -21.23
N ILE A 102 0.30 21.39 -21.50
CA ILE A 102 -1.02 21.97 -21.65
C ILE A 102 -1.32 22.83 -20.40
N ALA A 103 -1.84 24.05 -20.54
CA ALA A 103 -2.13 24.90 -19.39
C ALA A 103 -3.15 24.23 -18.45
N ALA A 104 -3.04 24.47 -17.14
CA ALA A 104 -3.96 23.90 -16.15
C ALA A 104 -5.42 24.18 -16.53
N ASN A 105 -6.29 23.16 -16.39
CA ASN A 105 -7.71 23.20 -16.75
C ASN A 105 -8.04 23.38 -18.25
N THR A 106 -7.07 23.22 -19.16
CA THR A 106 -7.37 23.23 -20.61
C THR A 106 -8.06 21.94 -21.07
N ILE A 107 -7.77 20.82 -20.40
CA ILE A 107 -8.45 19.53 -20.63
C ILE A 107 -9.47 19.35 -19.52
N SER A 108 -10.74 19.30 -19.87
CA SER A 108 -11.86 19.00 -19.00
C SER A 108 -12.23 17.51 -19.07
N GLN A 109 -13.10 17.05 -18.16
CA GLN A 109 -13.54 15.63 -18.13
C GLN A 109 -14.10 15.16 -19.48
N GLY A 110 -14.78 16.02 -20.23
CA GLY A 110 -15.38 15.68 -21.53
C GLY A 110 -14.37 15.61 -22.68
N ASP A 111 -13.16 16.14 -22.49
CA ASP A 111 -12.11 16.13 -23.51
C ASP A 111 -11.33 14.81 -23.53
N ILE A 112 -11.47 13.99 -22.48
CA ILE A 112 -10.82 12.68 -22.34
C ILE A 112 -11.86 11.60 -22.60
N GLY A 113 -11.83 11.00 -23.79
CA GLY A 113 -12.66 9.84 -24.11
C GLY A 113 -12.20 8.57 -23.40
N ASP A 114 -13.05 7.53 -23.38
CA ASP A 114 -12.72 6.22 -22.82
C ASP A 114 -11.40 5.68 -23.41
N ASN A 115 -10.44 5.33 -22.54
CA ASN A 115 -9.09 4.86 -22.92
C ASN A 115 -8.23 5.87 -23.70
N ALA A 116 -8.57 7.17 -23.72
CA ALA A 116 -7.77 8.17 -24.42
C ALA A 116 -6.37 8.37 -23.79
N ILE A 117 -6.21 8.03 -22.50
CA ILE A 117 -4.93 8.05 -21.78
C ILE A 117 -4.56 6.60 -21.42
N GLY A 118 -3.57 6.05 -22.11
CA GLY A 118 -3.01 4.73 -21.83
C GLY A 118 -1.77 4.80 -20.92
N ALA A 119 -1.17 3.64 -20.67
CA ALA A 119 0.01 3.54 -19.81
C ALA A 119 1.26 4.24 -20.38
N ALA A 120 1.31 4.47 -21.69
CA ALA A 120 2.43 5.18 -22.34
C ALA A 120 2.29 6.70 -22.25
N GLU A 121 1.06 7.19 -22.09
CA GLU A 121 0.69 8.59 -22.00
C GLU A 121 0.84 9.12 -20.56
N ILE A 122 0.84 8.24 -19.55
CA ILE A 122 1.11 8.58 -18.15
C ILE A 122 2.61 8.52 -17.90
N GLN A 123 3.26 9.68 -17.82
CA GLN A 123 4.67 9.77 -17.42
C GLN A 123 4.88 9.38 -15.95
N SER A 124 6.11 9.03 -15.59
CA SER A 124 6.45 8.77 -14.18
C SER A 124 6.14 10.01 -13.32
N ASN A 125 5.36 9.82 -12.25
CA ASN A 125 4.83 10.88 -11.37
C ASN A 125 3.82 11.86 -12.02
N ALA A 126 3.25 11.53 -13.18
CA ALA A 126 2.21 12.37 -13.78
C ALA A 126 0.88 12.34 -12.99
N VAL A 127 0.68 11.30 -12.18
CA VAL A 127 -0.43 11.19 -11.21
C VAL A 127 0.19 11.13 -9.82
N SER A 128 0.04 12.20 -9.05
CA SER A 128 0.42 12.28 -7.64
C SER A 128 -0.80 12.02 -6.76
N SER A 129 -0.63 12.07 -5.44
CA SER A 129 -1.75 11.91 -4.50
C SER A 129 -2.82 12.98 -4.65
N ASP A 130 -2.44 14.19 -5.11
CA ASP A 130 -3.38 15.30 -5.25
C ASP A 130 -4.31 15.13 -6.47
N GLU A 131 -3.94 14.27 -7.42
CA GLU A 131 -4.77 13.91 -8.58
C GLU A 131 -5.58 12.61 -8.37
N ILE A 132 -5.43 11.95 -7.21
CA ILE A 132 -6.22 10.79 -6.81
C ILE A 132 -7.23 11.26 -5.76
N ASP A 133 -8.43 11.60 -6.20
CA ASP A 133 -9.54 11.98 -5.31
C ASP A 133 -9.90 10.85 -4.34
N ASP A 134 -10.47 11.19 -3.19
CA ASP A 134 -11.05 10.22 -2.27
C ASP A 134 -12.06 9.33 -3.02
N ASP A 135 -12.01 8.02 -2.75
CA ASP A 135 -12.83 6.97 -3.39
C ASP A 135 -12.60 6.73 -4.90
N SER A 136 -11.61 7.39 -5.54
CA SER A 136 -11.37 7.21 -6.98
C SER A 136 -10.71 5.87 -7.36
N ILE A 137 -10.11 5.17 -6.37
CA ILE A 137 -9.51 3.84 -6.53
C ILE A 137 -10.35 2.84 -5.74
N THR A 138 -11.10 2.02 -6.47
CA THR A 138 -11.97 0.98 -5.92
C THR A 138 -11.35 -0.41 -6.09
N ASP A 139 -11.96 -1.42 -5.47
CA ASP A 139 -11.58 -2.83 -5.68
C ASP A 139 -11.62 -3.25 -7.16
N ALA A 140 -12.46 -2.62 -7.99
CA ALA A 140 -12.53 -2.90 -9.43
C ALA A 140 -11.31 -2.39 -10.20
N ASP A 141 -10.66 -1.34 -9.69
CA ASP A 141 -9.48 -0.71 -10.30
C ASP A 141 -8.18 -1.46 -9.96
N ILE A 142 -8.21 -2.24 -8.87
CA ILE A 142 -7.08 -3.06 -8.44
C ILE A 142 -7.24 -4.50 -8.95
N ASN A 143 -6.38 -4.91 -9.88
CA ASN A 143 -6.34 -6.28 -10.36
C ASN A 143 -6.20 -7.28 -9.18
N SER A 144 -7.05 -8.31 -9.13
CA SER A 144 -7.08 -9.32 -8.06
C SER A 144 -5.79 -10.12 -7.88
N ILE A 145 -4.89 -10.11 -8.87
CA ILE A 145 -3.54 -10.70 -8.78
C ILE A 145 -2.43 -9.65 -8.63
N ALA A 146 -2.76 -8.38 -8.47
CA ALA A 146 -1.77 -7.32 -8.30
C ALA A 146 -0.95 -7.54 -7.02
N ALA A 147 0.38 -7.53 -7.14
CA ALA A 147 1.29 -7.55 -6.01
C ALA A 147 1.40 -6.16 -5.38
N ILE A 148 0.35 -5.70 -4.70
CA ILE A 148 0.39 -4.48 -3.91
C ILE A 148 1.10 -4.80 -2.60
N ALA A 149 2.39 -4.42 -2.50
CA ALA A 149 3.12 -4.58 -1.25
C ALA A 149 2.40 -3.79 -0.15
N GLY A 150 2.09 -4.43 0.98
CA GLY A 150 1.40 -3.76 2.11
C GLY A 150 2.15 -2.55 2.66
N THR A 151 3.47 -2.45 2.43
CA THR A 151 4.28 -1.24 2.75
C THR A 151 3.92 -0.02 1.90
N LYS A 152 3.22 -0.20 0.79
CA LYS A 152 2.71 0.85 -0.09
C LYS A 152 1.32 1.35 0.32
N ILE A 153 0.67 0.70 1.29
CA ILE A 153 -0.62 1.10 1.85
C ILE A 153 -0.33 1.84 3.15
N ASN A 154 -0.57 3.15 3.15
CA ASN A 154 -0.45 4.03 4.30
C ASN A 154 -1.71 4.92 4.35
N PRO A 155 -2.50 4.95 5.44
CA PRO A 155 -2.24 4.38 6.76
C PRO A 155 -2.35 2.84 6.80
N ASN A 156 -2.05 2.26 7.96
CA ASN A 156 -2.28 0.84 8.24
C ASN A 156 -3.74 0.43 7.91
N PHE A 157 -4.05 -0.87 7.94
CA PHE A 157 -5.40 -1.38 7.68
C PHE A 157 -6.52 -0.83 8.62
N GLY A 158 -6.20 0.02 9.60
CA GLY A 158 -7.17 0.65 10.48
C GLY A 158 -7.99 -0.40 11.25
N THR A 159 -9.31 -0.30 11.15
CA THR A 159 -10.26 -1.25 11.74
C THR A 159 -10.64 -2.40 10.81
N GLN A 160 -10.04 -2.50 9.62
CA GLN A 160 -10.36 -3.53 8.64
C GLN A 160 -9.76 -4.89 9.07
N ASN A 161 -10.45 -5.96 8.69
CA ASN A 161 -9.92 -7.31 8.87
C ASN A 161 -8.79 -7.59 7.87
N VAL A 162 -7.69 -8.18 8.34
CA VAL A 162 -6.64 -8.71 7.46
C VAL A 162 -6.93 -10.18 7.18
N ILE A 163 -7.35 -10.48 5.95
CA ILE A 163 -7.62 -11.86 5.50
C ILE A 163 -6.49 -12.29 4.56
N THR A 164 -5.75 -13.34 4.93
CA THR A 164 -4.67 -13.90 4.11
C THR A 164 -4.93 -15.38 3.81
N THR A 165 -4.67 -15.81 2.58
CA THR A 165 -4.70 -17.24 2.20
C THR A 165 -3.38 -17.96 2.45
N GLY A 166 -2.30 -17.20 2.70
CA GLY A 166 -0.95 -17.71 2.97
C GLY A 166 -0.51 -17.51 4.42
N THR A 167 0.81 -17.57 4.63
CA THR A 167 1.44 -17.32 5.93
C THR A 167 1.48 -15.84 6.27
N LEU A 168 1.08 -15.47 7.49
CA LEU A 168 1.32 -14.15 8.05
C LEU A 168 2.70 -14.10 8.71
N ASN A 169 3.65 -13.41 8.08
CA ASN A 169 4.95 -13.10 8.70
C ASN A 169 4.84 -11.75 9.40
N ALA A 170 4.91 -11.75 10.73
CA ALA A 170 4.90 -10.56 11.57
C ALA A 170 6.11 -10.55 12.51
N GLY A 171 6.52 -9.37 12.94
CA GLY A 171 7.47 -9.22 14.05
C GLY A 171 6.81 -9.55 15.39
N ASN A 172 6.91 -8.65 16.35
CA ASN A 172 6.16 -8.78 17.61
C ASN A 172 4.68 -8.48 17.36
N THR A 173 3.80 -9.37 17.84
CA THR A 173 2.35 -9.25 17.67
C THR A 173 1.65 -9.12 19.03
N THR A 174 0.74 -8.16 19.15
CA THR A 174 -0.18 -8.03 20.29
C THR A 174 -1.59 -8.29 19.80
N ILE A 175 -2.31 -9.20 20.47
CA ILE A 175 -3.71 -9.53 20.18
C ILE A 175 -4.55 -9.05 21.36
N THR A 176 -5.43 -8.09 21.14
CA THR A 176 -6.30 -7.50 22.17
C THR A 176 -7.58 -8.31 22.43
N GLY A 177 -7.89 -9.26 21.54
CA GLY A 177 -9.00 -10.19 21.67
C GLY A 177 -8.54 -11.64 21.76
N ASP A 178 -9.40 -12.56 21.34
CA ASP A 178 -9.12 -13.99 21.40
C ASP A 178 -8.25 -14.46 20.23
N LEU A 179 -7.34 -15.39 20.51
CA LEU A 179 -6.58 -16.12 19.51
C LEU A 179 -7.16 -17.53 19.36
N THR A 180 -7.79 -17.80 18.21
CA THR A 180 -8.23 -19.15 17.82
C THR A 180 -7.24 -19.75 16.83
N VAL A 181 -6.72 -20.94 17.13
CA VAL A 181 -5.81 -21.70 16.25
C VAL A 181 -6.45 -23.04 15.94
N THR A 182 -6.68 -23.33 14.66
CA THR A 182 -7.38 -24.56 14.21
C THR A 182 -6.49 -25.80 14.23
N ASN A 183 -5.18 -25.60 14.16
CA ASN A 183 -4.20 -26.68 14.09
C ASN A 183 -3.32 -26.67 15.33
N SER A 184 -2.08 -26.20 15.21
CA SER A 184 -1.08 -26.30 16.27
C SER A 184 -0.35 -24.98 16.47
N VAL A 185 0.06 -24.74 17.71
CA VAL A 185 0.96 -23.64 18.07
C VAL A 185 2.34 -24.22 18.32
N THR A 186 3.35 -23.75 17.59
CA THR A 186 4.75 -24.09 17.82
C THR A 186 5.45 -22.91 18.46
N VAL A 187 6.19 -23.16 19.54
CA VAL A 187 7.06 -22.18 20.18
C VAL A 187 8.50 -22.54 19.84
N GLY A 188 9.33 -21.55 19.53
CA GLY A 188 10.73 -21.77 19.21
C GLY A 188 11.47 -22.54 20.32
N ALA A 189 12.50 -23.30 19.94
CA ALA A 189 13.25 -24.20 20.83
C ALA A 189 14.19 -23.48 21.81
N THR A 190 13.80 -22.31 22.33
CA THR A 190 14.61 -21.50 23.25
C THR A 190 14.50 -21.95 24.71
N LEU A 191 13.47 -22.73 25.05
CA LEU A 191 13.26 -23.21 26.42
C LEU A 191 14.01 -24.52 26.65
N VAL A 192 14.70 -24.61 27.79
CA VAL A 192 15.41 -25.83 28.23
C VAL A 192 14.38 -26.88 28.65
N HIS A 193 14.45 -28.07 28.05
CA HIS A 193 13.59 -29.20 28.42
C HIS A 193 13.92 -29.66 29.85
N PRO A 194 12.92 -29.96 30.71
CA PRO A 194 13.13 -30.33 32.12
C PRO A 194 13.87 -31.64 32.41
N ASP A 195 14.39 -32.36 31.41
CA ASP A 195 15.15 -33.62 31.59
C ASP A 195 16.28 -33.55 32.63
N TYR A 196 16.72 -32.34 33.00
CA TYR A 196 17.60 -32.14 34.16
C TYR A 196 17.06 -32.71 35.47
N VAL A 197 15.74 -32.84 35.63
CA VAL A 197 15.11 -33.42 36.83
C VAL A 197 15.56 -34.86 36.98
N PHE A 198 15.37 -35.67 35.94
CA PHE A 198 15.82 -37.06 35.92
C PHE A 198 17.34 -37.20 35.93
N GLN A 199 18.07 -36.37 35.15
CA GLN A 199 19.54 -36.41 35.17
C GLN A 199 20.08 -36.14 36.57
N LYS A 200 19.57 -35.10 37.25
CA LYS A 200 20.01 -34.76 38.60
C LYS A 200 19.71 -35.90 39.58
N TYR A 201 18.53 -36.51 39.50
CA TYR A 201 18.12 -37.58 40.40
C TYR A 201 18.95 -38.86 40.21
N TYR A 202 19.15 -39.32 38.97
CA TYR A 202 19.83 -40.59 38.70
C TYR A 202 21.36 -40.48 38.56
N LEU A 203 21.87 -39.33 38.10
CA LEU A 203 23.30 -39.11 37.84
C LEU A 203 23.97 -38.16 38.86
N GLY A 204 23.19 -37.53 39.75
CA GLY A 204 23.68 -36.55 40.73
C GLY A 204 24.01 -35.16 40.15
N THR A 205 24.03 -35.02 38.83
CA THR A 205 24.34 -33.78 38.10
C THR A 205 23.47 -33.65 36.86
N SER A 206 23.32 -32.43 36.34
CA SER A 206 22.72 -32.19 35.02
C SER A 206 23.51 -31.15 34.25
N ILE A 207 23.74 -31.41 32.96
CA ILE A 207 24.35 -30.45 32.04
C ILE A 207 23.35 -29.39 31.54
N LEU A 208 22.06 -29.70 31.59
CA LEU A 208 20.98 -28.82 31.15
C LEU A 208 20.66 -27.75 32.22
N ASN A 209 20.72 -28.13 33.49
CA ASN A 209 20.62 -27.20 34.61
C ASN A 209 21.48 -27.66 35.80
N LYS A 210 22.68 -27.08 35.94
CA LYS A 210 23.64 -27.44 37.00
C LYS A 210 23.17 -27.08 38.41
N ASN A 211 22.30 -26.07 38.52
CA ASN A 211 21.81 -25.53 39.78
C ASN A 211 20.48 -26.16 40.20
N TYR A 212 19.91 -27.07 39.39
CA TYR A 212 18.68 -27.74 39.73
C TYR A 212 18.85 -28.61 40.98
N THR A 213 17.86 -28.53 41.87
CA THR A 213 17.81 -29.28 43.13
C THR A 213 16.46 -29.97 43.22
N PHE A 214 16.48 -31.30 43.36
CA PHE A 214 15.29 -32.09 43.62
C PHE A 214 14.96 -32.01 45.12
N ASN A 215 13.82 -31.41 45.45
CA ASN A 215 13.39 -31.20 46.84
C ASN A 215 12.68 -32.43 47.39
N SER A 216 12.82 -32.69 48.68
CA SER A 216 12.01 -33.71 49.36
C SER A 216 10.56 -33.26 49.53
N LEU A 217 9.63 -34.22 49.66
CA LEU A 217 8.23 -33.92 49.94
C LEU A 217 8.04 -33.09 51.24
N THR A 218 8.92 -33.26 52.22
CA THR A 218 8.90 -32.48 53.47
C THR A 218 9.26 -31.00 53.22
N GLU A 219 10.27 -30.74 52.39
CA GLU A 219 10.63 -29.38 52.00
C GLU A 219 9.54 -28.73 51.14
N ILE A 220 8.96 -29.49 50.22
CA ILE A 220 7.84 -29.04 49.39
C ILE A 220 6.63 -28.69 50.27
N GLU A 221 6.25 -29.56 51.22
CA GLU A 221 5.13 -29.30 52.13
C GLU A 221 5.36 -28.04 52.96
N LYS A 222 6.57 -27.85 53.49
CA LYS A 222 6.94 -26.63 54.21
C LYS A 222 6.77 -25.40 53.32
N HIS A 223 7.29 -25.44 52.09
CA HIS A 223 7.17 -24.33 51.15
C HIS A 223 5.71 -24.02 50.80
N VAL A 224 4.90 -25.03 50.49
CA VAL A 224 3.49 -24.84 50.13
C VAL A 224 2.68 -24.29 51.32
N LYS A 225 2.98 -24.70 52.55
CA LYS A 225 2.35 -24.12 53.75
C LYS A 225 2.71 -22.65 53.95
N GLU A 226 3.95 -22.26 53.67
CA GLU A 226 4.46 -20.90 53.85
C GLU A 226 4.11 -19.95 52.70
N LYS A 227 4.06 -20.47 51.46
CA LYS A 227 3.97 -19.67 50.22
C LYS A 227 2.68 -19.89 49.42
N HIS A 228 1.92 -20.94 49.70
CA HIS A 228 0.66 -21.28 49.02
C HIS A 228 0.76 -21.56 47.51
N HIS A 229 1.98 -21.78 46.99
CA HIS A 229 2.24 -22.26 45.63
C HIS A 229 3.42 -23.23 45.65
N LEU A 230 3.65 -23.96 44.55
CA LEU A 230 4.76 -24.91 44.45
C LEU A 230 6.11 -24.19 44.28
N PRO A 231 7.23 -24.78 44.74
CA PRO A 231 8.57 -24.27 44.45
C PRO A 231 8.82 -24.14 42.94
N GLY A 232 9.31 -22.98 42.51
CA GLY A 232 9.59 -22.66 41.11
C GLY A 232 8.37 -22.22 40.29
N VAL A 233 7.16 -22.26 40.86
CA VAL A 233 5.94 -21.67 40.27
C VAL A 233 5.74 -20.28 40.85
N LYS A 234 5.48 -19.29 40.01
CA LYS A 234 5.18 -17.91 40.47
C LYS A 234 3.82 -17.85 41.18
N SER A 235 3.72 -17.00 42.21
CA SER A 235 2.46 -16.73 42.89
C SER A 235 1.49 -15.92 42.02
N ALA A 236 0.20 -15.95 42.34
CA ALA A 236 -0.80 -15.16 41.61
C ALA A 236 -0.51 -13.66 41.67
N GLU A 237 0.01 -13.18 42.80
CA GLU A 237 0.44 -11.79 43.01
C GLU A 237 1.60 -11.43 42.09
N GLU A 238 2.64 -12.28 42.00
CA GLU A 238 3.79 -12.05 41.11
C GLU A 238 3.37 -11.99 39.63
N ILE A 239 2.41 -12.82 39.23
CA ILE A 239 1.84 -12.81 37.87
C ILE A 239 1.04 -11.52 37.61
N LYS A 240 0.29 -11.06 38.61
CA LYS A 240 -0.47 -9.82 38.51
C LYS A 240 0.46 -8.60 38.41
N GLU A 241 1.53 -8.57 39.20
CA GLU A 241 2.52 -7.48 39.20
C GLU A 241 3.31 -7.41 37.88
N GLN A 242 3.71 -8.54 37.29
CA GLN A 242 4.39 -8.54 36.00
C GLN A 242 3.47 -8.19 34.82
N GLY A 243 2.14 -8.34 34.97
CA GLY A 243 1.14 -7.92 33.99
C GLY A 243 0.93 -8.86 32.79
N PHE A 244 1.59 -10.01 32.75
CA PHE A 244 1.42 -11.02 31.69
C PHE A 244 1.58 -12.44 32.23
N TRP A 245 1.16 -13.45 31.46
CA TRP A 245 1.41 -14.86 31.75
C TRP A 245 2.13 -15.51 30.57
N ASN A 246 3.38 -15.95 30.76
CA ASN A 246 4.16 -16.60 29.71
C ASN A 246 3.78 -18.08 29.61
N LEU A 247 2.96 -18.42 28.60
CA LEU A 247 2.49 -19.79 28.39
C LEU A 247 3.61 -20.79 28.09
N GLY A 248 4.68 -20.38 27.40
CA GLY A 248 5.82 -21.23 27.10
C GLY A 248 6.57 -21.64 28.36
N GLU A 249 6.90 -20.65 29.20
CA GLU A 249 7.58 -20.91 30.49
C GLU A 249 6.66 -21.67 31.45
N ALA A 250 5.37 -21.35 31.49
CA ALA A 250 4.40 -22.11 32.28
C ALA A 250 4.32 -23.58 31.84
N SER A 251 4.30 -23.86 30.54
CA SER A 251 4.31 -25.23 30.01
C SER A 251 5.60 -25.97 30.39
N ARG A 252 6.76 -25.30 30.32
CA ARG A 252 8.04 -25.86 30.76
C ARG A 252 8.06 -26.18 32.26
N ILE A 253 7.60 -25.25 33.11
CA ILE A 253 7.51 -25.45 34.57
C ILE A 253 6.55 -26.59 34.88
N ASN A 254 5.40 -26.67 34.21
CA ASN A 254 4.44 -27.76 34.40
C ASN A 254 5.10 -29.12 34.13
N LEU A 255 5.88 -29.24 33.05
CA LEU A 255 6.60 -30.46 32.74
C LEU A 255 7.66 -30.80 33.81
N GLU A 256 8.40 -29.81 34.31
CA GLU A 256 9.32 -30.00 35.45
C GLU A 256 8.59 -30.55 36.68
N LYS A 257 7.45 -29.97 37.06
CA LYS A 257 6.66 -30.45 38.21
C LYS A 257 6.09 -31.85 37.98
N ILE A 258 5.73 -32.20 36.74
CA ILE A 258 5.27 -33.54 36.38
C ILE A 258 6.42 -34.55 36.57
N GLU A 259 7.62 -34.24 36.08
CA GLU A 259 8.79 -35.10 36.25
C GLU A 259 9.15 -35.31 37.73
N GLU A 260 9.09 -34.24 38.54
CA GLU A 260 9.28 -34.31 39.99
C GLU A 260 8.23 -35.21 40.67
N LEU A 261 6.97 -35.07 40.31
CA LEU A 261 5.88 -35.90 40.82
C LEU A 261 6.08 -37.38 40.47
N PHE A 262 6.53 -37.69 39.26
CA PHE A 262 6.84 -39.06 38.87
C PHE A 262 7.97 -39.66 39.71
N LEU A 263 9.03 -38.90 39.99
CA LEU A 263 10.11 -39.36 40.87
C LEU A 263 9.62 -39.68 42.28
N HIS A 264 8.86 -38.77 42.89
CA HIS A 264 8.26 -39.02 44.21
C HIS A 264 7.31 -40.23 44.20
N THR A 265 6.54 -40.41 43.13
CA THR A 265 5.64 -41.57 42.98
C THR A 265 6.45 -42.87 42.90
N ILE A 266 7.58 -42.88 42.19
CA ILE A 266 8.49 -44.03 42.12
C ILE A 266 9.10 -44.33 43.50
N GLU A 267 9.50 -43.31 44.26
CA GLU A 267 10.00 -43.46 45.64
C GLU A 267 8.93 -44.05 46.56
N GLN A 268 7.70 -43.54 46.47
CA GLN A 268 6.56 -44.03 47.25
C GLN A 268 6.25 -45.49 46.91
N GLU A 269 6.23 -45.87 45.63
CA GLU A 269 5.98 -47.26 45.21
C GLU A 269 7.06 -48.21 45.74
N LYS A 270 8.35 -47.80 45.73
CA LYS A 270 9.43 -48.57 46.35
C LYS A 270 9.20 -48.74 47.85
N LYS A 271 8.79 -47.68 48.56
CA LYS A 271 8.50 -47.74 49.99
C LYS A 271 7.31 -48.64 50.30
N ILE A 272 6.25 -48.58 49.49
CA ILE A 272 5.06 -49.44 49.62
C ILE A 272 5.43 -50.92 49.43
N LYS A 273 6.25 -51.25 48.42
CA LYS A 273 6.74 -52.62 48.21
C LYS A 273 7.55 -53.11 49.41
N GLN A 274 8.44 -52.27 49.95
CA GLN A 274 9.20 -52.62 51.15
C GLN A 274 8.27 -52.88 52.34
N LEU A 275 7.33 -51.98 52.62
CA LEU A 275 6.38 -52.13 53.72
C LEU A 275 5.52 -53.38 53.59
N LYS A 276 5.13 -53.76 52.36
CA LYS A 276 4.42 -55.04 52.11
C LYS A 276 5.29 -56.25 52.44
N SER A 277 6.54 -56.25 51.97
CA SER A 277 7.50 -57.31 52.28
C SER A 277 7.75 -57.44 53.78
N ASP A 278 7.92 -56.32 54.47
CA ASP A 278 8.12 -56.30 55.93
C ASP A 278 6.87 -56.86 56.63
N ASN A 279 5.67 -56.42 56.25
CA ASN A 279 4.42 -56.94 56.81
C ASN A 279 4.22 -58.44 56.58
N GLU A 280 4.63 -58.96 55.42
CA GLU A 280 4.60 -60.41 55.14
C GLU A 280 5.56 -61.17 56.07
N SER A 281 6.78 -60.65 56.28
CA SER A 281 7.75 -61.24 57.22
C SER A 281 7.21 -61.25 58.66
N LEU A 282 6.72 -60.10 59.15
CA LEU A 282 6.13 -59.99 60.49
C LEU A 282 4.93 -60.93 60.67
N SER A 283 4.09 -61.05 59.65
CA SER A 283 2.94 -61.97 59.66
C SER A 283 3.37 -63.44 59.79
N ASN A 284 4.45 -63.83 59.12
CA ASN A 284 5.00 -65.19 59.21
C ASN A 284 5.65 -65.45 60.58
N GLU A 285 6.40 -64.50 61.13
CA GLU A 285 6.96 -64.60 62.48
C GLU A 285 5.86 -64.73 63.54
N LEU A 286 4.78 -63.94 63.43
CA LEU A 286 3.63 -64.05 64.32
C LEU A 286 2.93 -65.42 64.24
N LYS A 287 2.86 -66.03 63.05
CA LYS A 287 2.33 -67.39 62.90
C LYS A 287 3.23 -68.43 63.56
N ALA A 288 4.55 -68.32 63.39
CA ALA A 288 5.52 -69.21 64.02
C ALA A 288 5.43 -69.10 65.56
N LEU A 289 5.45 -67.88 66.11
CA LEU A 289 5.36 -67.66 67.55
C LEU A 289 4.03 -68.17 68.14
N LYS A 290 2.92 -67.99 67.41
CA LYS A 290 1.63 -68.58 67.81
C LYS A 290 1.69 -70.09 67.88
N LYS A 291 2.34 -70.75 66.90
CA LYS A 291 2.52 -72.20 66.89
C LYS A 291 3.35 -72.65 68.09
N ASP A 292 4.49 -72.01 68.33
CA ASP A 292 5.37 -72.33 69.46
C ASP A 292 4.62 -72.17 70.80
N MET A 293 3.78 -71.14 70.93
CA MET A 293 2.96 -70.93 72.11
C MET A 293 1.90 -72.02 72.30
N GLU A 294 1.29 -72.52 71.23
CA GLU A 294 0.34 -73.65 71.31
C GLU A 294 1.05 -74.96 71.69
N GLU A 295 2.25 -75.21 71.15
CA GLU A 295 3.07 -76.37 71.54
C GLU A 295 3.46 -76.32 73.03
N ILE A 296 3.89 -75.15 73.53
CA ILE A 296 4.18 -74.95 74.95
C ILE A 296 2.94 -75.17 75.84
N LYS A 297 1.77 -74.65 75.44
CA LYS A 297 0.52 -74.88 76.18
C LYS A 297 0.17 -76.37 76.25
N ALA A 298 0.35 -77.12 75.16
CA ALA A 298 0.11 -78.55 75.14
C ALA A 298 1.04 -79.30 76.11
N LEU A 299 2.33 -78.96 76.14
CA LEU A 299 3.30 -79.52 77.07
C LEU A 299 2.94 -79.23 78.54
N LEU A 300 2.52 -77.99 78.85
CA LEU A 300 2.10 -77.59 80.19
C LEU A 300 0.83 -78.32 80.67
N LYS A 301 -0.09 -78.65 79.76
CA LYS A 301 -1.31 -79.41 80.09
C LYS A 301 -0.97 -80.87 80.43
N ASN A 302 -0.12 -81.50 79.64
CA ASN A 302 0.29 -82.89 79.86
C ASN A 302 1.09 -83.08 81.17
N ASN A 303 1.87 -82.08 81.59
CA ASN A 303 2.60 -82.10 82.87
C ASN A 303 1.72 -81.86 84.12
N LYS A 304 0.45 -81.44 83.97
CA LYS A 304 -0.50 -81.30 85.09
C LYS A 304 -1.35 -82.54 85.33
N GLU A 305 -1.34 -83.50 84.41
CA GLU A 305 -2.11 -84.75 84.48
C GLU A 305 -1.26 -85.95 84.97
N GLN A 306 0.00 -85.71 85.34
CA GLN A 306 0.89 -86.61 86.09
C GLN A 306 1.00 -86.17 87.56
#